data_AF-A0A969QXT6-F1
#
_entry.id   AF-A0A969QXT6-F1
#
_cell.length_a   1.000
_cell.length_b   1.000
_cell.length_c   1.000
_cell.angle_alpha   90.00
_cell.angle_beta   90.00
_cell.angle_gamma   90.00
#
_symmetry.space_group_name_H-M   'P 1'
#
loop_
_entity.id
_entity.type
_entity.pdbx_description
1 polymer ?
#
loop_
_entity_poly.entity_id
_entity_poly.type
_entity_poly.pdbx_seq_one_letter_code
_entity_poly.pdbx_strand_id
1 'polypeptide(L)'
;MQDFIQLTSHSINSNGAVLLNIRREEGIHWYFGLKQAEIYWESLSAALSETRLQMKKHAVEVAEIKLTIEDLNARKTDRTIAQADLNQASLELAEFKLARSGDVLLRLQSQERDILSELSVANQERERILNKHPEIKSSNYLSIQNVTIDAQLCRESKYIAARAWACQLGLPESVGVALFDVPEEFRADVSAKEIEYRSEALFVDRGMESVLQILQNLTPDLRANVLLNAAESVARQSQLQVPGDSNEF
;
A
#
# COMPACT_ATOMS: atom_id res chain seq x y z
N MET A 1 -4.76 24.75 -27.39
CA MET A 1 -4.01 23.50 -27.60
C MET A 1 -3.33 23.18 -26.29
N GLN A 2 -3.91 22.26 -25.52
CA GLN A 2 -3.34 21.72 -24.29
C GLN A 2 -2.64 20.43 -24.68
N ASP A 3 -1.32 20.50 -24.81
CA ASP A 3 -0.52 19.34 -25.13
C ASP A 3 -0.28 18.49 -23.88
N PHE A 4 -0.82 17.28 -23.93
CA PHE A 4 -0.05 16.04 -23.73
C PHE A 4 0.99 16.03 -22.60
N ILE A 5 0.52 15.94 -21.36
CA ILE A 5 1.21 15.14 -20.32
C ILE A 5 0.14 14.41 -19.51
N GLN A 6 -0.44 13.36 -20.11
CA GLN A 6 -1.00 12.28 -19.30
C GLN A 6 0.18 11.38 -18.92
N LEU A 7 0.98 11.87 -17.96
CA LEU A 7 1.93 11.04 -17.22
C LEU A 7 1.16 9.81 -16.75
N THR A 8 1.63 8.64 -17.17
CA THR A 8 1.26 7.33 -16.66
C THR A 8 1.25 7.39 -15.13
N SER A 9 0.07 7.54 -14.52
CA SER A 9 -0.05 7.87 -13.09
C SER A 9 0.31 6.73 -12.13
N HIS A 10 0.61 5.54 -12.65
CA HIS A 10 1.18 4.42 -11.90
C HIS A 10 2.26 3.78 -12.77
N SER A 11 3.55 3.87 -12.39
CA SER A 11 4.61 3.19 -13.15
C SER A 11 5.98 3.08 -12.45
N ILE A 12 6.30 3.89 -11.43
CA ILE A 12 7.56 3.75 -10.66
C ILE A 12 7.34 3.92 -9.14
N ASN A 13 6.35 4.74 -8.74
CA ASN A 13 6.04 5.00 -7.34
C ASN A 13 5.31 3.86 -6.61
N SER A 14 4.62 2.95 -7.30
CA SER A 14 3.76 1.95 -6.64
C SER A 14 4.55 0.77 -6.06
N ASN A 15 5.54 0.26 -6.79
CA ASN A 15 6.53 -0.69 -6.26
C ASN A 15 7.24 -0.13 -5.02
N GLY A 16 7.66 1.14 -5.10
CA GLY A 16 8.28 1.85 -3.99
C GLY A 16 7.35 1.97 -2.78
N ALA A 17 6.06 2.24 -3.00
CA ALA A 17 5.06 2.31 -1.94
C ALA A 17 4.81 0.96 -1.25
N VAL A 18 4.69 -0.14 -2.02
CA VAL A 18 4.55 -1.49 -1.47
C VAL A 18 5.77 -1.84 -0.61
N LEU A 19 6.97 -1.62 -1.15
CA LEU A 19 8.22 -1.87 -0.44
C LEU A 19 8.33 -1.04 0.85
N LEU A 20 8.05 0.27 0.75
CA LEU A 20 8.15 1.19 1.87
C LEU A 20 7.18 0.81 2.99
N ASN A 21 5.93 0.48 2.66
CA ASN A 21 4.93 0.11 3.66
C ASN A 21 5.28 -1.20 4.35
N ILE A 22 5.74 -2.22 3.61
CA ILE A 22 6.22 -3.47 4.20
C ILE A 22 7.39 -3.21 5.16
N ARG A 23 8.38 -2.40 4.75
CA ARG A 23 9.56 -2.10 5.56
C ARG A 23 9.25 -1.22 6.76
N ARG A 24 8.26 -0.32 6.65
CA ARG A 24 7.78 0.49 7.77
C ARG A 24 7.17 -0.41 8.86
N GLU A 25 6.33 -1.35 8.48
CA GLU A 25 5.74 -2.32 9.41
C GLU A 25 6.81 -3.28 9.97
N GLU A 26 7.76 -3.74 9.15
CA GLU A 26 8.92 -4.53 9.61
C GLU A 26 9.75 -3.76 10.65
N GLY A 27 9.92 -2.44 10.46
CA GLY A 27 10.60 -1.56 11.39
C GLY A 27 9.97 -1.57 12.79
N ILE A 28 8.65 -1.81 12.89
CA ILE A 28 7.95 -2.02 14.16
C ILE A 28 8.29 -3.41 14.70
N HIS A 29 7.99 -4.45 13.92
CA HIS A 29 8.34 -5.83 14.22
C HIS A 29 8.31 -6.65 12.93
N TRP A 30 9.24 -7.59 12.75
CA TRP A 30 9.34 -8.38 11.51
C TRP A 30 8.03 -9.07 11.12
N TYR A 31 7.24 -9.52 12.11
CA TYR A 31 5.93 -10.17 11.92
C TYR A 31 4.93 -9.24 11.21
N PHE A 32 4.92 -7.95 11.53
CA PHE A 32 4.03 -6.99 10.86
C PHE A 32 4.46 -6.74 9.42
N GLY A 33 5.77 -6.67 9.16
CA GLY A 33 6.29 -6.64 7.80
C GLY A 33 5.85 -7.87 6.99
N LEU A 34 5.96 -9.06 7.58
CA LEU A 34 5.52 -10.31 6.95
C LEU A 34 4.01 -10.29 6.66
N LYS A 35 3.19 -9.94 7.65
CA LYS A 35 1.74 -9.86 7.52
C LYS A 35 1.31 -8.81 6.49
N GLN A 36 2.00 -7.67 6.45
CA GLN A 36 1.73 -6.62 5.47
C GLN A 36 2.07 -7.10 4.05
N ALA A 37 3.16 -7.84 3.87
CA ALA A 37 3.50 -8.46 2.60
C ALA A 37 2.45 -9.49 2.15
N GLU A 38 1.88 -10.27 3.08
CA GLU A 38 0.79 -11.21 2.81
C GLU A 38 -0.52 -10.50 2.42
N ILE A 39 -0.90 -9.42 3.12
CA ILE A 39 -2.07 -8.60 2.76
C ILE A 39 -1.93 -8.03 1.33
N TYR A 40 -0.74 -7.54 0.98
CA TYR A 40 -0.46 -7.11 -0.39
C TYR A 40 -0.57 -8.26 -1.38
N TRP A 41 -0.02 -9.43 -1.06
CA TRP A 41 -0.10 -10.60 -1.92
C TRP A 41 -1.55 -11.03 -2.19
N GLU A 42 -2.39 -11.12 -1.16
CA GLU A 42 -3.81 -11.49 -1.30
C GLU A 42 -4.60 -10.46 -2.10
N SER A 43 -4.48 -9.18 -1.74
CA SER A 43 -5.23 -8.09 -2.39
C SER A 43 -4.84 -7.92 -3.87
N LEU A 44 -3.55 -7.96 -4.19
CA LEU A 44 -3.06 -7.85 -5.56
C LEU A 44 -3.37 -9.12 -6.38
N SER A 45 -3.38 -10.31 -5.78
CA SER A 45 -3.80 -11.54 -6.46
C SER A 45 -5.28 -11.52 -6.83
N ALA A 46 -6.12 -10.97 -5.96
CA ALA A 46 -7.53 -10.75 -6.25
C ALA A 46 -7.73 -9.72 -7.37
N ALA A 47 -7.01 -8.59 -7.30
CA ALA A 47 -7.03 -7.55 -8.34
C ALA A 47 -6.60 -8.10 -9.70
N LEU A 48 -5.51 -8.88 -9.75
CA LEU A 48 -5.01 -9.53 -10.96
C LEU A 48 -6.06 -10.44 -11.60
N SER A 49 -6.77 -11.21 -10.76
CA SER A 49 -7.81 -12.14 -11.22
C SER A 49 -8.98 -11.39 -11.84
N GLU A 50 -9.41 -10.29 -11.22
CA GLU A 50 -10.47 -9.42 -11.76
C GLU A 50 -10.04 -8.72 -13.06
N THR A 51 -8.82 -8.15 -13.12
CA THR A 51 -8.30 -7.53 -14.34
C THR A 51 -8.27 -8.53 -15.50
N ARG A 52 -7.80 -9.76 -15.28
CA ARG A 52 -7.79 -10.81 -16.30
C ARG A 52 -9.19 -11.21 -16.76
N LEU A 53 -10.17 -11.22 -15.85
CA LEU A 53 -11.56 -11.48 -16.20
C LEU A 53 -12.11 -10.36 -17.11
N GLN A 54 -11.84 -9.10 -16.79
CA GLN A 54 -12.25 -7.96 -17.60
C GLN A 54 -11.58 -7.96 -18.98
N MET A 55 -10.29 -8.30 -19.05
CA MET A 55 -9.58 -8.46 -20.32
C MET A 55 -10.22 -9.52 -21.20
N LYS A 56 -10.61 -10.67 -20.63
CA LYS A 56 -11.32 -11.72 -21.37
C LYS A 56 -12.66 -11.22 -21.91
N LYS A 57 -13.44 -10.49 -21.11
CA LYS A 57 -14.73 -9.92 -21.54
C LYS A 57 -14.55 -8.98 -22.72
N HIS A 58 -13.63 -8.02 -22.62
CA HIS A 58 -13.37 -7.09 -23.71
C HIS A 58 -12.74 -7.75 -24.95
N ALA A 59 -11.96 -8.83 -24.78
CA ALA A 59 -11.45 -9.60 -25.91
C ALA A 59 -12.58 -10.29 -26.70
N VAL A 60 -13.60 -10.82 -26.00
CA VAL A 60 -14.81 -11.38 -26.63
C VAL A 60 -15.60 -10.28 -27.33
N GLU A 61 -15.84 -9.14 -26.68
CA GLU A 61 -16.52 -7.99 -27.30
C GLU A 61 -15.80 -7.51 -28.58
N VAL A 62 -14.47 -7.43 -28.55
CA VAL A 62 -13.65 -7.08 -29.72
C VAL A 62 -13.83 -8.09 -30.86
N ALA A 63 -13.89 -9.39 -30.55
CA ALA A 63 -14.12 -10.41 -31.56
C ALA A 63 -15.53 -10.31 -32.18
N GLU A 64 -16.56 -10.09 -31.35
CA GLU A 64 -17.95 -9.89 -31.81
C GLU A 64 -18.10 -8.65 -32.70
N ILE A 65 -17.46 -7.54 -32.32
CA ILE A 65 -17.47 -6.30 -33.11
C ILE A 65 -16.74 -6.52 -34.44
N LYS A 66 -15.60 -7.24 -34.45
CA LYS A 66 -14.89 -7.57 -35.69
C LYS A 66 -15.74 -8.40 -36.65
N LEU A 67 -16.44 -9.42 -36.15
CA LEU A 67 -17.38 -10.20 -36.96
C LEU A 67 -18.51 -9.34 -37.52
N THR A 68 -19.02 -8.39 -36.74
CA THR A 68 -20.04 -7.43 -37.20
C THR A 68 -19.51 -6.53 -38.32
N ILE A 69 -18.27 -6.05 -38.21
CA ILE A 69 -17.61 -5.25 -39.25
C ILE A 69 -17.42 -6.07 -40.52
N GLU A 70 -16.99 -7.33 -40.40
CA GLU A 70 -16.83 -8.24 -41.54
C GLU A 70 -18.16 -8.49 -42.27
N ASP A 71 -19.24 -8.77 -41.53
CA ASP A 71 -20.59 -8.95 -42.08
C ASP A 71 -21.12 -7.67 -42.76
N LEU A 72 -20.93 -6.50 -42.13
CA LEU A 72 -21.32 -5.21 -42.72
C LEU A 72 -20.55 -4.90 -44.01
N ASN A 73 -19.25 -5.22 -44.05
CA ASN A 73 -18.43 -5.06 -45.25
C ASN A 73 -18.83 -6.04 -46.36
N ALA A 74 -19.22 -7.27 -46.02
CA ALA A 74 -19.72 -8.25 -46.99
C ALA A 74 -21.08 -7.85 -47.60
N ARG A 75 -21.92 -7.12 -46.85
CA ARG A 75 -23.23 -6.61 -47.33
C ARG A 75 -23.12 -5.33 -48.16
N LYS A 76 -21.94 -4.69 -48.20
CA LYS A 76 -21.70 -3.43 -48.92
C LYS A 76 -21.84 -3.56 -50.45
N THR A 77 -21.88 -4.79 -50.97
CA THR A 77 -22.10 -5.10 -52.39
C THR A 77 -23.56 -5.15 -52.84
N ASP A 78 -24.55 -5.13 -51.93
CA ASP A 78 -25.97 -5.32 -52.28
C ASP A 78 -26.86 -4.09 -52.01
N ARG A 79 -27.51 -3.65 -53.10
CA ARG A 79 -28.78 -2.87 -53.22
C ARG A 79 -28.92 -1.47 -52.57
N THR A 80 -29.42 -0.52 -53.37
CA THR A 80 -30.06 0.78 -53.06
C THR A 80 -29.32 1.77 -52.15
N ILE A 81 -29.28 3.05 -52.57
CA ILE A 81 -28.57 4.15 -51.88
C ILE A 81 -28.92 4.23 -50.38
N ALA A 82 -30.20 4.13 -50.01
CA ALA A 82 -30.65 4.21 -48.61
C ALA A 82 -30.14 3.06 -47.70
N GLN A 83 -29.93 1.86 -48.25
CA GLN A 83 -29.38 0.72 -47.49
C GLN A 83 -27.87 0.85 -47.35
N ALA A 84 -27.19 1.40 -48.36
CA ALA A 84 -25.77 1.70 -48.31
C ALA A 84 -25.44 2.73 -47.22
N ASP A 85 -26.24 3.79 -47.10
CA ASP A 85 -26.06 4.83 -46.07
C ASP A 85 -26.25 4.27 -44.65
N LEU A 86 -27.28 3.43 -44.43
CA LEU A 86 -27.52 2.76 -43.15
C LEU A 86 -26.38 1.80 -42.77
N ASN A 87 -25.89 1.03 -43.74
CA ASN A 87 -24.78 0.10 -43.53
C ASN A 87 -23.48 0.86 -43.23
N GLN A 88 -23.26 2.01 -43.87
CA GLN A 88 -22.11 2.88 -43.62
C GLN A 88 -22.13 3.49 -42.22
N ALA A 89 -23.28 4.01 -41.75
CA ALA A 89 -23.41 4.51 -40.38
C ALA A 89 -23.22 3.40 -39.32
N SER A 90 -23.71 2.19 -39.61
CA SER A 90 -23.53 1.03 -38.72
C SER A 90 -22.06 0.58 -38.65
N LEU A 91 -21.35 0.66 -39.77
CA LEU A 91 -19.91 0.36 -39.86
C LEU A 91 -19.09 1.35 -39.02
N GLU A 92 -19.34 2.65 -39.18
CA GLU A 92 -18.66 3.70 -38.42
C GLU A 92 -18.88 3.53 -36.90
N LEU A 93 -20.10 3.19 -36.49
CA LEU A 93 -20.39 2.89 -35.07
C LEU A 93 -19.63 1.64 -34.58
N ALA A 94 -19.54 0.59 -35.40
CA ALA A 94 -18.83 -0.62 -35.05
C ALA A 94 -17.31 -0.37 -34.94
N GLU A 95 -16.73 0.38 -35.87
CA GLU A 95 -15.32 0.79 -35.83
C GLU A 95 -15.00 1.65 -34.60
N PHE A 96 -15.89 2.58 -34.24
CA PHE A 96 -15.75 3.37 -33.02
C PHE A 96 -15.77 2.49 -31.75
N LYS A 97 -16.71 1.54 -31.67
CA LYS A 97 -16.77 0.58 -30.56
C LYS A 97 -15.51 -0.29 -30.50
N LEU A 98 -15.00 -0.73 -31.64
CA LEU A 98 -13.77 -1.52 -31.73
C LEU A 98 -12.58 -0.75 -31.16
N ALA A 99 -12.40 0.51 -31.58
CA ALA A 99 -11.33 1.38 -31.08
C ALA A 99 -11.44 1.55 -29.56
N ARG A 100 -12.64 1.88 -29.06
CA ARG A 100 -12.87 2.06 -27.62
C ARG A 100 -12.57 0.80 -26.81
N SER A 101 -13.03 -0.38 -27.24
CA SER A 101 -12.74 -1.63 -26.54
C SER A 101 -11.26 -2.02 -26.64
N GLY A 102 -10.59 -1.68 -27.75
CA GLY A 102 -9.14 -1.78 -27.89
C GLY A 102 -8.38 -0.94 -26.86
N ASP A 103 -8.77 0.32 -26.67
CA ASP A 103 -8.17 1.22 -25.67
C ASP A 103 -8.37 0.74 -24.24
N VAL A 104 -9.51 0.09 -23.95
CA VAL A 104 -9.75 -0.54 -22.65
C VAL A 104 -8.81 -1.73 -22.45
N LEU A 105 -8.66 -2.60 -23.45
CA LEU A 105 -7.74 -3.74 -23.37
C LEU A 105 -6.29 -3.30 -23.13
N LEU A 106 -5.81 -2.28 -23.85
CA LEU A 106 -4.46 -1.75 -23.66
C LEU A 106 -4.25 -1.22 -22.23
N ARG A 107 -5.23 -0.52 -21.67
CA ARG A 107 -5.18 -0.04 -20.28
C ARG A 107 -5.17 -1.19 -19.28
N LEU A 108 -6.02 -2.19 -19.46
CA LEU A 108 -6.06 -3.37 -18.59
C LEU A 108 -4.76 -4.19 -18.66
N GLN A 109 -4.14 -4.30 -19.84
CA GLN A 109 -2.82 -4.94 -19.99
C GLN A 109 -1.72 -4.18 -19.23
N SER A 110 -1.75 -2.86 -19.24
CA SER A 110 -0.82 -2.08 -18.42
C SER A 110 -1.05 -2.34 -16.92
N GLN A 111 -2.30 -2.32 -16.48
CA GLN A 111 -2.66 -2.60 -15.09
C GLN A 111 -2.24 -4.02 -14.66
N GLU A 112 -2.43 -5.03 -15.51
CA GLU A 112 -1.99 -6.40 -15.24
C GLU A 112 -0.47 -6.44 -14.99
N ARG A 113 0.31 -5.79 -15.85
CA ARG A 113 1.77 -5.70 -15.70
C ARG A 113 2.17 -5.01 -14.40
N ASP A 114 1.51 -3.92 -14.03
CA ASP A 114 1.81 -3.17 -12.81
C ASP A 114 1.49 -4.02 -11.56
N ILE A 115 0.33 -4.69 -11.54
CA ILE A 115 -0.06 -5.61 -10.45
C ILE A 115 0.94 -6.77 -10.32
N LEU A 116 1.38 -7.37 -11.45
CA LEU A 116 2.38 -8.44 -11.44
C LEU A 116 3.72 -7.97 -10.88
N SER A 117 4.13 -6.76 -11.21
CA SER A 117 5.34 -6.14 -10.65
C SER A 117 5.22 -5.96 -9.14
N GLU A 118 4.11 -5.39 -8.66
CA GLU A 118 3.87 -5.18 -7.22
C GLU A 118 3.78 -6.50 -6.44
N LEU A 119 3.14 -7.52 -7.01
CA LEU A 119 3.11 -8.88 -6.46
C LEU A 119 4.53 -9.42 -6.30
N SER A 120 5.37 -9.26 -7.31
CA SER A 120 6.76 -9.69 -7.25
C SER A 120 7.50 -9.01 -6.10
N VAL A 121 7.32 -7.70 -5.89
CA VAL A 121 7.94 -6.96 -4.78
C VAL A 121 7.45 -7.49 -3.43
N ALA A 122 6.14 -7.65 -3.27
CA ALA A 122 5.57 -8.18 -2.03
C ALA A 122 6.11 -9.57 -1.70
N ASN A 123 6.21 -10.47 -2.69
CA ASN A 123 6.74 -11.81 -2.48
C ASN A 123 8.25 -11.83 -2.22
N GLN A 124 9.03 -10.98 -2.89
CA GLN A 124 10.47 -10.85 -2.61
C GLN A 124 10.71 -10.41 -1.16
N GLU A 125 9.97 -9.42 -0.67
CA GLU A 125 10.10 -8.98 0.73
C GLU A 125 9.57 -10.03 1.71
N ARG A 126 8.47 -10.72 1.38
CA ARG A 126 7.97 -11.87 2.17
C ARG A 126 9.05 -12.94 2.34
N GLU A 127 9.65 -13.41 1.23
CA GLU A 127 10.72 -14.41 1.26
C GLU A 127 11.97 -13.88 1.97
N ARG A 128 12.32 -12.60 1.80
CA ARG A 128 13.44 -11.97 2.51
C ARG A 128 13.23 -12.02 4.02
N ILE A 129 12.06 -11.63 4.52
CA ILE A 129 11.74 -11.65 5.96
C ILE A 129 11.77 -13.09 6.47
N LEU A 130 11.13 -14.04 5.76
CA LEU A 130 11.13 -15.45 6.12
C LEU A 130 12.54 -16.09 6.12
N ASN A 131 13.44 -15.61 5.26
CA ASN A 131 14.84 -16.09 5.24
C ASN A 131 15.70 -15.47 6.34
N LYS A 132 15.38 -14.24 6.79
CA LYS A 132 16.00 -13.64 7.98
C LYS A 132 15.53 -14.29 9.28
N HIS A 133 14.32 -14.83 9.27
CA HIS A 133 13.66 -15.45 10.42
C HIS A 133 13.23 -16.89 10.12
N PRO A 134 14.18 -17.81 9.83
CA PRO A 134 13.88 -19.18 9.44
C PRO A 134 13.13 -19.97 10.52
N GLU A 135 13.22 -19.56 11.79
CA GLU A 135 12.49 -20.12 12.92
C GLU A 135 10.97 -20.21 12.67
N ILE A 136 10.43 -19.32 11.84
CA ILE A 136 9.01 -19.27 11.47
C ILE A 136 8.65 -20.41 10.51
N LYS A 137 9.53 -20.77 9.58
CA LYS A 137 9.27 -21.82 8.58
C LYS A 137 9.07 -23.20 9.24
N SER A 138 9.62 -23.38 10.44
CA SER A 138 9.51 -24.58 11.26
C SER A 138 8.54 -24.47 12.45
N SER A 139 7.88 -23.33 12.63
CA SER A 139 7.09 -23.04 13.83
C SER A 139 5.71 -23.71 13.80
N ASN A 140 5.36 -24.39 14.90
CA ASN A 140 4.01 -24.89 15.16
C ASN A 140 3.04 -23.74 15.54
N TYR A 141 1.74 -24.00 15.54
CA TYR A 141 0.68 -23.01 15.81
C TYR A 141 0.88 -22.19 17.10
N LEU A 142 1.37 -22.79 18.18
CA LEU A 142 1.68 -22.11 19.46
C LEU A 142 2.81 -21.07 19.33
N SER A 143 3.85 -21.36 18.54
CA SER A 143 4.91 -20.38 18.25
C SER A 143 4.40 -19.19 17.44
N ILE A 144 3.41 -19.39 16.55
CA ILE A 144 2.78 -18.29 15.81
C ILE A 144 1.95 -17.40 16.74
N GLN A 145 1.24 -17.97 17.73
CA GLN A 145 0.52 -17.19 18.74
C GLN A 145 1.46 -16.35 19.61
N ASN A 146 2.57 -16.93 20.09
CA ASN A 146 3.55 -16.19 20.91
C ASN A 146 4.22 -15.06 20.12
N VAL A 147 4.60 -15.31 18.86
CA VAL A 147 5.09 -14.27 17.94
C VAL A 147 4.07 -13.14 17.76
N THR A 148 2.78 -13.47 17.70
CA THR A 148 1.72 -12.48 17.53
C THR A 148 1.57 -11.61 18.78
N ILE A 149 1.68 -12.21 19.96
CA ILE A 149 1.67 -11.49 21.25
C ILE A 149 2.89 -10.59 21.34
N ASP A 150 4.10 -11.12 21.11
CA ASP A 150 5.35 -10.34 21.18
C ASP A 150 5.34 -9.16 20.19
N ALA A 151 4.84 -9.38 18.97
CA ALA A 151 4.66 -8.33 17.99
C ALA A 151 3.68 -7.26 18.48
N GLN A 152 2.52 -7.65 19.02
CA GLN A 152 1.55 -6.71 19.60
C GLN A 152 2.18 -5.90 20.74
N LEU A 153 2.85 -6.56 21.69
CA LEU A 153 3.54 -5.88 22.80
C LEU A 153 4.59 -4.88 22.29
N CYS A 154 5.34 -5.23 21.23
CA CYS A 154 6.31 -4.34 20.60
C CYS A 154 5.64 -3.11 19.97
N ARG A 155 4.53 -3.30 19.25
CA ARG A 155 3.75 -2.21 18.65
C ARG A 155 3.22 -1.25 19.71
N GLU A 156 2.64 -1.78 20.79
CA GLU A 156 2.14 -0.96 21.89
C GLU A 156 3.27 -0.20 22.58
N SER A 157 4.42 -0.84 22.81
CA SER A 157 5.61 -0.19 23.38
C SER A 157 6.08 0.98 22.53
N LYS A 158 6.17 0.79 21.21
CA LYS A 158 6.57 1.85 20.27
C LYS A 158 5.54 2.98 20.20
N TYR A 159 4.26 2.66 20.22
CA TYR A 159 3.19 3.66 20.21
C TYR A 159 3.24 4.56 21.46
N ILE A 160 3.42 3.96 22.64
CA ILE A 160 3.57 4.68 23.91
C ILE A 160 4.86 5.52 23.89
N ALA A 161 5.97 4.95 23.43
CA ALA A 161 7.25 5.65 23.33
C ALA A 161 7.16 6.87 22.40
N ALA A 162 6.54 6.71 21.23
CA ALA A 162 6.37 7.76 20.25
C ALA A 162 5.59 8.97 20.79
N ARG A 163 4.53 8.72 21.56
CA ARG A 163 3.73 9.78 22.19
C ARG A 163 4.47 10.45 23.33
N ALA A 164 5.11 9.65 24.21
CA ALA A 164 5.89 10.18 25.32
C ALA A 164 7.06 11.06 24.83
N TRP A 165 7.75 10.63 23.77
CA TRP A 165 8.79 11.39 23.10
C TRP A 165 8.25 12.69 22.47
N ALA A 166 7.11 12.64 21.77
CA ALA A 166 6.48 13.85 21.22
C ALA A 166 6.13 14.87 22.32
N CYS A 167 5.57 14.41 23.45
CA CYS A 167 5.30 15.24 24.62
C CYS A 167 6.56 15.90 25.17
N GLN A 168 7.67 15.17 25.28
CA GLN A 168 8.96 15.72 25.74
C GLN A 168 9.46 16.86 24.85
N LEU A 169 9.14 16.82 23.55
CA LEU A 169 9.51 17.84 22.58
C LEU A 169 8.46 18.96 22.43
N GLY A 170 7.38 18.94 23.22
CA GLY A 170 6.28 19.90 23.11
C GLY A 170 5.46 19.77 21.81
N LEU A 171 5.57 18.62 21.13
CA LEU A 171 4.80 18.30 19.91
C LEU A 171 3.46 17.63 20.29
N PRO A 172 2.43 17.74 19.44
CA PRO A 172 1.20 16.97 19.63
C PRO A 172 1.48 15.46 19.64
N GLU A 173 0.92 14.74 20.61
CA GLU A 173 1.11 13.29 20.78
C GLU A 173 0.80 12.49 19.50
N SER A 174 -0.22 12.93 18.76
CA SER A 174 -0.68 12.28 17.52
C SER A 174 0.37 12.31 16.40
N VAL A 175 1.31 13.27 16.44
CA VAL A 175 2.40 13.41 15.46
C VAL A 175 3.57 12.48 15.80
N GLY A 176 3.72 12.09 17.08
CA GLY A 176 4.80 11.25 17.56
C GLY A 176 4.96 9.95 16.77
N VAL A 177 3.86 9.24 16.51
CA VAL A 177 3.87 7.94 15.80
C VAL A 177 4.38 8.06 14.36
N ALA A 178 4.17 9.22 13.72
CA ALA A 178 4.64 9.46 12.37
C ALA A 178 6.14 9.84 12.32
N LEU A 179 6.66 10.44 13.39
CA LEU A 179 8.02 10.98 13.44
C LEU A 179 9.03 10.08 14.17
N PHE A 180 8.57 9.18 15.04
CA PHE A 180 9.42 8.45 15.98
C PHE A 180 10.52 7.63 15.29
N ASP A 181 10.20 7.01 14.16
CA ASP A 181 11.13 6.21 13.36
C ASP A 181 11.75 7.01 12.18
N VAL A 182 11.44 8.30 12.04
CA VAL A 182 12.00 9.16 10.98
C VAL A 182 13.41 9.60 11.38
N PRO A 183 14.42 9.51 10.49
CA PRO A 183 15.76 10.02 10.76
C PRO A 183 15.75 11.54 11.05
N GLU A 184 16.61 11.99 11.97
CA GLU A 184 16.60 13.37 12.50
C GLU A 184 16.62 14.45 11.42
N GLU A 185 17.44 14.25 10.39
CA GLU A 185 17.58 15.14 9.23
C GLU A 185 16.29 15.38 8.45
N PHE A 186 15.31 14.48 8.52
CA PHE A 186 14.01 14.61 7.84
C PHE A 186 12.86 14.98 8.80
N ARG A 187 13.09 14.99 10.11
CA ARG A 187 12.02 15.18 11.10
C ARG A 187 11.35 16.55 11.00
N ALA A 188 12.10 17.62 10.73
CA ALA A 188 11.54 18.96 10.61
C ALA A 188 10.52 19.06 9.47
N ASP A 189 10.87 18.55 8.29
CA ASP A 189 10.02 18.59 7.10
C ASP A 189 8.78 17.69 7.24
N VAL A 190 8.93 16.52 7.84
CA VAL A 190 7.80 15.61 8.11
C VAL A 190 6.91 16.16 9.22
N SER A 191 7.49 16.81 10.24
CA SER A 191 6.73 17.38 11.36
C SER A 191 5.79 18.49 10.91
N ALA A 192 6.26 19.41 10.06
CA ALA A 192 5.44 20.51 9.55
C ALA A 192 4.25 19.98 8.75
N LYS A 193 4.47 18.98 7.89
CA LYS A 193 3.41 18.34 7.08
C LYS A 193 2.42 17.55 7.92
N GLU A 194 2.89 16.80 8.92
CA GLU A 194 2.00 16.01 9.79
C GLU A 194 1.17 16.90 10.72
N ILE A 195 1.74 18.01 11.21
CA ILE A 195 1.01 19.01 12.00
C ILE A 195 -0.09 19.65 11.14
N GLU A 196 0.23 20.07 9.92
CA GLU A 196 -0.73 20.66 8.98
C GLU A 196 -1.87 19.67 8.64
N TYR A 197 -1.52 18.46 8.19
CA TYR A 197 -2.47 17.41 7.81
C TYR A 197 -3.42 17.01 8.95
N ARG A 198 -2.90 16.98 10.19
CA ARG A 198 -3.69 16.59 11.36
C ARG A 198 -4.43 17.76 12.01
N SER A 199 -4.04 19.01 11.75
CA SER A 199 -4.80 20.19 12.16
C SER A 199 -6.09 20.37 11.35
N GLU A 200 -6.10 19.91 10.10
CA GLU A 200 -7.27 19.92 9.21
C GLU A 200 -8.20 18.72 9.43
N ALA A 201 -7.65 17.59 9.89
CA ALA A 201 -8.41 16.38 10.16
C ALA A 201 -8.84 16.31 11.65
N LEU A 202 -10.06 16.73 11.97
CA LEU A 202 -10.74 16.50 13.25
C LEU A 202 -10.80 14.98 13.56
N PHE A 203 -9.76 14.41 14.17
CA PHE A 203 -9.74 13.02 14.59
C PHE A 203 -9.94 12.86 16.10
N VAL A 204 -10.95 12.05 16.42
CA VAL A 204 -11.11 11.36 17.70
C VAL A 204 -10.07 10.24 17.74
N ASP A 205 -9.17 10.30 18.72
CA ASP A 205 -8.01 9.41 18.89
C ASP A 205 -8.44 7.99 19.31
N ARG A 206 -9.01 7.21 18.38
CA ARG A 206 -9.41 5.80 18.61
C ARG A 206 -8.21 4.89 18.92
N GLY A 207 -6.99 5.33 18.63
CA GLY A 207 -5.76 4.59 18.93
C GLY A 207 -5.51 4.46 20.43
N MET A 208 -5.67 5.54 21.19
CA MET A 208 -5.37 5.57 22.63
C MET A 208 -6.29 4.66 23.45
N GLU A 209 -7.58 4.65 23.12
CA GLU A 209 -8.55 3.78 23.79
C GLU A 209 -8.23 2.30 23.56
N SER A 210 -7.79 1.95 22.34
CA SER A 210 -7.37 0.58 22.03
C SER A 210 -6.08 0.15 22.75
N VAL A 211 -5.08 1.03 22.85
CA VAL A 211 -3.81 0.77 23.56
C VAL A 211 -4.05 0.59 25.06
N LEU A 212 -4.84 1.48 25.68
CA LEU A 212 -5.16 1.38 27.11
C LEU A 212 -5.96 0.11 27.42
N GLN A 213 -6.90 -0.27 26.55
CA GLN A 213 -7.66 -1.50 26.69
C GLN A 213 -6.78 -2.75 26.55
N ILE A 214 -5.82 -2.75 25.61
CA ILE A 214 -4.84 -3.83 25.47
C ILE A 214 -3.98 -3.93 26.72
N LEU A 215 -3.37 -2.82 27.19
CA LEU A 215 -2.56 -2.79 28.41
C LEU A 215 -3.31 -3.30 29.64
N GLN A 216 -4.59 -2.92 29.79
CA GLN A 216 -5.44 -3.37 30.88
C GLN A 216 -5.71 -4.88 30.86
N ASN A 217 -5.76 -5.48 29.67
CA ASN A 217 -5.99 -6.91 29.48
C ASN A 217 -4.71 -7.77 29.60
N LEU A 218 -3.52 -7.14 29.62
CA LEU A 218 -2.26 -7.85 29.84
C LEU A 218 -2.05 -8.24 31.31
N THR A 219 -1.30 -9.34 31.51
CA THR A 219 -0.79 -9.71 32.83
C THR A 219 0.16 -8.63 33.38
N PRO A 220 0.32 -8.51 34.71
CA PRO A 220 1.19 -7.49 35.31
C PRO A 220 2.63 -7.49 34.76
N ASP A 221 3.20 -8.69 34.55
CA ASP A 221 4.57 -8.84 34.04
C ASP A 221 4.70 -8.35 32.58
N LEU A 222 3.73 -8.71 31.72
CA LEU A 222 3.73 -8.26 30.31
C LEU A 222 3.48 -6.76 30.19
N ARG A 223 2.61 -6.21 31.05
CA ARG A 223 2.38 -4.76 31.12
C ARG A 223 3.64 -4.02 31.56
N ALA A 224 4.35 -4.50 32.57
CA ALA A 224 5.62 -3.92 33.02
C ALA A 224 6.67 -3.95 31.91
N ASN A 225 6.77 -5.07 31.17
CA ASN A 225 7.69 -5.18 30.03
C ASN A 225 7.38 -4.19 28.90
N VAL A 226 6.10 -3.99 28.56
CA VAL A 226 5.70 -2.99 27.55
C VAL A 226 6.09 -1.58 27.97
N LEU A 227 5.84 -1.22 29.23
CA LEU A 227 6.18 0.11 29.76
C LEU A 227 7.69 0.31 29.87
N LEU A 228 8.45 -0.71 30.27
CA LEU A 228 9.91 -0.67 30.30
C LEU A 228 10.50 -0.51 28.90
N ASN A 229 10.05 -1.31 27.93
CA ASN A 229 10.48 -1.19 26.53
C ASN A 229 10.14 0.17 25.91
N ALA A 230 8.97 0.72 26.26
CA ALA A 230 8.59 2.07 25.84
C ALA A 230 9.55 3.13 26.43
N ALA A 231 9.83 3.06 27.73
CA ALA A 231 10.74 3.97 28.40
C ALA A 231 12.17 3.88 27.84
N GLU A 232 12.67 2.67 27.59
CA GLU A 232 13.98 2.47 26.94
C GLU A 232 14.02 3.05 25.53
N SER A 233 12.95 2.91 24.76
CA SER A 233 12.87 3.43 23.39
C SER A 233 12.89 4.96 23.38
N VAL A 234 12.20 5.60 24.33
CA VAL A 234 12.28 7.07 24.54
C VAL A 234 13.70 7.48 24.93
N ALA A 235 14.30 6.79 25.91
CA ALA A 235 15.65 7.11 26.38
C ALA A 235 16.71 6.98 25.26
N ARG A 236 16.63 5.94 24.42
CA ARG A 236 17.51 5.79 23.24
C ARG A 236 17.33 6.92 22.24
N GLN A 237 16.09 7.34 21.97
CA GLN A 237 15.83 8.48 21.07
C GLN A 237 16.34 9.80 21.64
N SER A 238 16.23 10.02 22.96
CA SER A 238 16.81 11.20 23.61
C SER A 238 18.35 11.20 23.59
N GLN A 239 19.00 10.03 23.62
CA GLN A 239 20.47 9.92 23.50
C GLN A 239 20.95 10.21 22.06
N LEU A 240 20.18 9.82 21.05
CA LEU A 240 20.44 10.16 19.65
C LEU A 240 20.30 11.67 19.37
N GLN A 241 19.65 12.42 20.26
CA GLN A 241 19.49 13.87 20.17
C GLN A 241 20.61 14.67 20.85
N VAL A 242 21.55 14.03 21.56
CA VAL A 242 22.65 14.76 22.20
C VAL A 242 23.69 15.10 21.12
N PRO A 243 23.85 16.38 20.73
CA PRO A 243 24.98 16.78 19.92
C PRO A 243 26.24 16.52 20.76
N GLY A 244 27.31 16.10 20.10
CA GLY A 244 28.63 16.16 20.71
C GLY A 244 29.02 17.61 21.02
N ASP A 245 28.51 18.19 22.09
CA ASP A 245 29.17 19.29 22.80
C ASP A 245 30.17 18.68 23.78
N SER A 246 31.19 18.07 23.18
CA SER A 246 32.52 18.03 23.78
C SER A 246 33.27 19.26 23.28
N ASN A 247 32.82 20.43 23.71
CA ASN A 247 33.68 21.60 23.79
C ASN A 247 33.93 21.84 25.27
N GLU A 248 35.02 21.24 25.76
CA GLU A 248 35.82 21.84 26.82
C GLU A 248 36.07 23.31 26.45
N PHE A 249 35.60 24.23 27.28
CA PHE A 249 36.31 25.46 27.66
C PHE A 249 35.70 26.02 28.96
#